data_AF-A0A514Z6V1-F1
#
_entry.id   AF-A0A514Z6V1-F1
#
_cell.length_a   1.000
_cell.length_b   1.000
_cell.length_c   1.000
_cell.angle_alpha   90.00
_cell.angle_beta   90.00
_cell.angle_gamma   90.00
#
_symmetry.space_group_name_H-M   'P 1'
#
loop_
_entity.id
_entity.type
_entity.pdbx_description
1 polymer ?
#
loop_
_entity_poly.entity_id
_entity_poly.type
_entity_poly.pdbx_seq_one_letter_code
_entity_poly.pdbx_strand_id
1 'polypeptide(L)'
;MRKMINNAIWEKIKEKFKNNTESIQEIQEYLKDSFDIEMKCYRTDAKPYGRWKFKLDKEVENLSNIVYIKCYIDNEKKSKPFICGMTKTGVYGTTDFNFSDEPTTDSYNGRFFLKEEKLTHDRTGIYLFGTDSPKTARVLESHLQKRYNLFGS
;
A
#
# COMPACT_ATOMS: atom_id res chain seq x y z
N MET A 1 14.27 16.32 -21.38
CA MET A 1 14.20 17.42 -20.41
C MET A 1 13.71 16.82 -19.08
N ARG A 2 14.62 16.54 -18.12
CA ARG A 2 14.22 16.03 -16.79
C ARG A 2 13.41 17.13 -16.10
N LYS A 3 12.16 16.88 -15.72
CA LYS A 3 11.38 17.83 -14.93
C LYS A 3 12.15 18.09 -13.63
N MET A 4 12.63 19.31 -13.43
CA MET A 4 13.18 19.70 -12.15
C MET A 4 12.06 19.55 -11.11
N ILE A 5 12.31 18.61 -10.21
CA ILE A 5 11.63 18.36 -8.95
C ILE A 5 11.36 19.71 -8.24
N ASN A 6 10.09 20.03 -7.99
CA ASN A 6 9.71 21.20 -7.18
C ASN A 6 9.78 20.83 -5.69
N ASN A 7 10.94 21.08 -5.08
CA ASN A 7 11.24 20.74 -3.68
C ASN A 7 10.16 21.21 -2.70
N ALA A 8 9.54 22.38 -2.91
CA ALA A 8 8.53 22.91 -2.00
C ALA A 8 7.22 22.09 -2.00
N ILE A 9 6.83 21.53 -3.16
CA ILE A 9 5.65 20.65 -3.25
C ILE A 9 5.95 19.32 -2.55
N TRP A 10 7.15 18.79 -2.75
CA TRP A 10 7.56 17.53 -2.14
C TRP A 10 7.59 17.58 -0.61
N GLU A 11 8.17 18.63 -0.04
CA GLU A 11 8.19 18.80 1.42
C GLU A 11 6.78 18.84 2.00
N LYS A 12 5.82 19.51 1.34
CA LYS A 12 4.41 19.50 1.75
C LYS A 12 3.78 18.11 1.72
N ILE A 13 4.10 17.31 0.70
CA ILE A 13 3.61 15.92 0.61
C ILE A 13 4.19 15.09 1.76
N LYS A 14 5.49 15.22 2.04
CA LYS A 14 6.14 14.53 3.16
C LYS A 14 5.56 14.92 4.50
N GLU A 15 5.37 16.22 4.74
CA GLU A 15 4.79 16.73 5.98
C GLU A 15 3.36 16.18 6.17
N LYS A 16 2.54 16.23 5.12
CA LYS A 16 1.18 15.68 5.16
C LYS A 16 1.16 14.18 5.48
N PHE A 17 2.09 13.40 4.90
CA PHE A 17 2.22 11.98 5.20
C PHE A 17 2.74 11.73 6.62
N LYS A 18 3.77 12.46 7.09
CA LYS A 18 4.33 12.31 8.43
C LYS A 18 3.34 12.68 9.54
N ASN A 19 2.39 13.56 9.25
CA ASN A 19 1.31 13.92 10.16
C ASN A 19 0.20 12.85 10.22
N ASN A 20 0.24 11.81 9.38
CA ASN A 20 -0.63 10.64 9.51
C ASN A 20 -0.23 9.84 10.75
N THR A 21 -1.12 9.80 11.72
CA THR A 21 -0.93 9.06 12.97
C THR A 21 -1.58 7.68 12.93
N GLU A 22 -2.43 7.45 11.94
CA GLU A 22 -3.35 6.34 11.87
C GLU A 22 -2.63 5.01 11.70
N SER A 23 -3.14 4.01 12.40
CA SER A 23 -2.76 2.62 12.36
C SER A 23 -3.55 1.88 11.31
N ILE A 24 -3.07 0.69 10.93
CA ILE A 24 -3.85 -0.20 10.08
C ILE A 24 -5.18 -0.60 10.72
N GLN A 25 -5.19 -0.76 12.05
CA GLN A 25 -6.41 -1.12 12.78
C GLN A 25 -7.51 -0.07 12.59
N GLU A 26 -7.18 1.22 12.68
CA GLU A 26 -8.15 2.30 12.43
C GLU A 26 -8.68 2.28 10.99
N ILE A 27 -7.86 1.89 10.02
CA ILE A 27 -8.31 1.71 8.63
C ILE A 27 -9.25 0.49 8.51
N GLN A 28 -8.96 -0.61 9.21
CA GLN A 28 -9.82 -1.79 9.24
C GLN A 28 -11.19 -1.48 9.85
N GLU A 29 -11.21 -0.81 11.01
CA GLU A 29 -12.42 -0.37 11.70
C GLU A 29 -13.25 0.54 10.80
N TYR A 30 -12.61 1.54 10.17
CA TYR A 30 -13.29 2.43 9.24
C TYR A 30 -13.93 1.69 8.04
N LEU A 31 -13.21 0.74 7.44
CA LEU A 31 -13.72 -0.05 6.33
C LEU A 31 -14.91 -0.92 6.73
N LYS A 32 -14.84 -1.52 7.92
CA LYS A 32 -15.92 -2.34 8.47
C LYS A 32 -17.16 -1.49 8.77
N ASP A 33 -16.99 -0.36 9.44
CA ASP A 33 -18.11 0.47 9.91
C ASP A 33 -18.78 1.23 8.76
N SER A 34 -18.01 1.68 7.77
CA SER A 34 -18.53 2.55 6.70
C SER A 34 -19.00 1.78 5.46
N PHE A 35 -18.46 0.59 5.22
CA PHE A 35 -18.69 -0.15 3.97
C PHE A 35 -18.99 -1.63 4.18
N ASP A 36 -18.98 -2.12 5.43
CA ASP A 36 -19.07 -3.55 5.76
C ASP A 36 -17.96 -4.40 5.10
N ILE A 37 -16.77 -3.80 4.90
CA ILE A 37 -15.63 -4.45 4.25
C ILE A 37 -14.66 -4.99 5.30
N GLU A 38 -14.38 -6.29 5.26
CA GLU A 38 -13.35 -6.92 6.08
C GLU A 38 -11.98 -6.91 5.36
N MET A 39 -11.04 -6.10 5.85
CA MET A 39 -9.66 -6.11 5.37
C MET A 39 -8.81 -7.10 6.18
N LYS A 40 -8.11 -7.99 5.47
CA LYS A 40 -7.31 -9.09 6.07
C LYS A 40 -5.83 -8.87 5.86
N CYS A 41 -5.02 -9.32 6.83
CA CYS A 41 -3.57 -9.35 6.72
C CYS A 41 -3.13 -10.71 6.16
N TYR A 42 -2.33 -10.67 5.11
CA TYR A 42 -1.73 -11.85 4.51
C TYR A 42 -0.22 -11.80 4.73
N ARG A 43 0.31 -12.85 5.36
CA ARG A 43 1.73 -12.89 5.70
C ARG A 43 2.59 -12.99 4.44
N THR A 44 3.60 -12.14 4.37
CA THR A 44 4.62 -12.18 3.34
C THR A 44 5.90 -12.62 4.03
N ASP A 45 6.37 -13.85 3.84
CA ASP A 45 7.61 -14.26 4.49
C ASP A 45 8.80 -13.58 3.79
N ALA A 46 9.73 -13.02 4.57
CA ALA A 46 10.78 -12.10 4.10
C ALA A 46 11.74 -12.66 3.02
N LYS A 47 11.65 -13.95 2.66
CA LYS A 47 12.16 -14.60 1.43
C LYS A 47 11.91 -16.11 1.52
N PRO A 48 11.88 -16.84 0.37
CA PRO A 48 12.02 -16.36 -1.00
C PRO A 48 10.70 -15.85 -1.61
N TYR A 49 10.79 -14.79 -2.43
CA TYR A 49 9.63 -14.10 -3.04
C TYR A 49 8.60 -15.04 -3.66
N GLY A 50 9.04 -16.01 -4.45
CA GLY A 50 8.14 -16.93 -5.14
C GLY A 50 7.27 -17.79 -4.21
N ARG A 51 7.74 -18.13 -3.00
CA ARG A 51 7.01 -19.02 -2.09
C ARG A 51 5.83 -18.31 -1.43
N TRP A 52 6.07 -17.14 -0.82
CA TRP A 52 4.97 -16.40 -0.20
C TRP A 52 4.03 -15.83 -1.24
N LYS A 53 4.55 -15.43 -2.42
CA LYS A 53 3.72 -14.90 -3.50
C LYS A 53 2.74 -15.94 -4.03
N PHE A 54 3.22 -17.16 -4.29
CA PHE A 54 2.37 -18.27 -4.70
C PHE A 54 1.31 -18.63 -3.65
N LYS A 55 1.69 -18.62 -2.37
CA LYS A 55 0.74 -18.85 -1.26
C LYS A 55 -0.32 -17.76 -1.20
N LEU A 56 0.08 -16.50 -1.29
CA LEU A 56 -0.82 -15.36 -1.34
C LEU A 56 -1.80 -15.51 -2.50
N ASP A 57 -1.29 -15.79 -3.70
CA ASP A 57 -2.13 -15.91 -4.91
C ASP A 57 -3.21 -16.98 -4.78
N LYS A 58 -2.92 -18.07 -4.05
CA LYS A 58 -3.93 -19.08 -3.68
C LYS A 58 -4.93 -18.57 -2.64
N GLU A 59 -4.45 -17.94 -1.57
CA GLU A 59 -5.32 -17.44 -0.49
C GLU A 59 -6.29 -16.35 -0.97
N VAL A 60 -5.91 -15.61 -2.01
CA VAL A 60 -6.73 -14.52 -2.59
C VAL A 60 -7.32 -14.85 -3.96
N GLU A 61 -7.28 -16.12 -4.41
CA GLU A 61 -7.69 -16.51 -5.76
C GLU A 61 -9.16 -16.17 -6.09
N ASN A 62 -10.01 -16.18 -5.06
CA ASN A 62 -11.45 -15.90 -5.17
C ASN A 62 -11.79 -14.41 -5.02
N LEU A 63 -10.80 -13.55 -4.73
CA LEU A 63 -11.01 -12.11 -4.72
C LEU A 63 -10.92 -11.58 -6.15
N SER A 64 -11.72 -10.57 -6.46
CA SER A 64 -11.58 -9.74 -7.66
C SER A 64 -11.20 -8.32 -7.24
N ASN A 65 -10.51 -7.58 -8.12
CA ASN A 65 -10.21 -6.14 -7.96
C ASN A 65 -9.76 -5.77 -6.53
N ILE A 66 -8.54 -6.16 -6.18
CA ILE A 66 -8.03 -6.01 -4.83
C ILE A 66 -7.58 -4.59 -4.58
N VAL A 67 -7.97 -4.03 -3.44
CA VAL A 67 -7.31 -2.86 -2.84
C VAL A 67 -6.41 -3.36 -1.72
N TYR A 68 -5.18 -2.83 -1.68
CA TYR A 68 -4.19 -3.26 -0.70
C TYR A 68 -3.48 -2.08 -0.05
N ILE A 69 -2.99 -2.31 1.16
CA ILE A 69 -2.14 -1.40 1.91
C ILE A 69 -0.84 -2.10 2.28
N LYS A 70 0.28 -1.53 1.82
CA LYS A 70 1.62 -1.87 2.31
C LYS A 70 1.94 -0.98 3.50
N CYS A 71 2.79 -1.49 4.39
CA CYS A 71 3.29 -0.74 5.53
C CYS A 71 4.79 -0.47 5.41
N TYR A 72 5.28 0.43 6.26
CA TYR A 72 6.69 0.69 6.51
C TYR A 72 6.99 0.55 8.01
N ILE A 73 8.25 0.32 8.35
CA ILE A 73 8.72 0.31 9.74
C ILE A 73 9.23 1.71 10.06
N ASP A 74 8.61 2.39 11.02
CA ASP A 74 9.04 3.71 11.49
C ASP A 74 10.28 3.64 12.40
N ASN A 75 10.76 4.81 12.82
CA ASN A 75 11.94 4.92 13.70
C ASN A 75 11.70 4.33 15.11
N GLU A 76 10.44 4.13 15.51
CA GLU A 76 10.04 3.47 16.76
C GLU A 76 9.81 1.97 16.57
N LYS A 77 10.15 1.42 15.39
CA LYS A 77 9.92 0.02 15.00
C LYS A 77 8.45 -0.39 14.93
N LYS A 78 7.54 0.57 14.72
CA LYS A 78 6.11 0.31 14.53
C LYS A 78 5.80 0.19 13.05
N SER A 79 4.88 -0.71 12.72
CA SER A 79 4.33 -0.84 11.39
C SER A 79 3.29 0.26 11.14
N LYS A 80 3.51 1.07 10.13
CA LYS A 80 2.64 2.20 9.77
C LYS A 80 2.15 2.08 8.32
N PRO A 81 0.88 2.42 8.04
CA PRO A 81 0.32 2.37 6.70
C PRO A 81 1.08 3.33 5.78
N PHE A 82 1.32 2.90 4.55
CA PHE A 82 2.28 3.57 3.67
C PHE A 82 1.75 3.82 2.26
N ILE A 83 1.53 2.74 1.53
CA ILE A 83 1.08 2.74 0.14
C ILE A 83 -0.28 2.10 0.12
N CYS A 84 -1.25 2.75 -0.52
CA CYS A 84 -2.51 2.16 -0.91
C CYS A 84 -2.54 2.02 -2.42
N GLY A 85 -2.77 0.80 -2.91
CA GLY A 85 -2.81 0.50 -4.34
C GLY A 85 -3.95 -0.43 -4.70
N MET A 86 -4.16 -0.62 -6.00
CA MET A 86 -5.08 -1.63 -6.53
C MET A 86 -4.36 -2.65 -7.41
N THR A 87 -4.84 -3.89 -7.39
CA THR A 87 -4.35 -4.97 -8.27
C THR A 87 -5.46 -5.96 -8.60
N LYS A 88 -5.16 -7.02 -9.36
CA LYS A 88 -6.11 -8.08 -9.73
C LYS A 88 -5.55 -9.44 -9.32
N THR A 89 -6.43 -10.44 -9.21
CA THR A 89 -6.10 -11.79 -8.75
C THR A 89 -6.67 -12.88 -9.67
N GLY A 90 -6.00 -14.04 -9.66
CA GLY A 90 -6.51 -15.30 -10.19
C GLY A 90 -6.90 -15.23 -11.67
N VAL A 91 -8.11 -15.70 -11.98
CA VAL A 91 -8.68 -15.72 -13.33
C VAL A 91 -8.78 -14.32 -13.95
N TYR A 92 -8.74 -13.27 -13.12
CA TYR A 92 -8.90 -11.87 -13.53
C TYR A 92 -7.56 -11.14 -13.72
N GLY A 93 -6.43 -11.77 -13.37
CA GLY A 93 -5.08 -11.23 -13.59
C GLY A 93 -4.07 -11.61 -12.50
N THR A 94 -2.86 -11.07 -12.61
CA THR A 94 -1.78 -11.33 -11.65
C THR A 94 -1.68 -10.19 -10.63
N THR A 95 -1.53 -10.56 -9.37
CA THR A 95 -1.20 -9.68 -8.25
C THR A 95 0.23 -9.16 -8.40
N ASP A 96 0.40 -7.84 -8.47
CA ASP A 96 1.72 -7.18 -8.55
C ASP A 96 2.08 -6.53 -7.21
N PHE A 97 2.60 -7.34 -6.29
CA PHE A 97 3.06 -6.87 -4.98
C PHE A 97 4.57 -6.77 -4.94
N ASN A 98 5.08 -5.57 -5.19
CA ASN A 98 6.51 -5.27 -5.13
C ASN A 98 6.90 -4.54 -3.82
N PHE A 99 7.87 -5.06 -3.09
CA PHE A 99 8.47 -4.47 -1.87
C PHE A 99 9.87 -3.90 -2.13
N SER A 100 10.20 -3.54 -3.37
CA SER A 100 11.44 -2.87 -3.71
C SER A 100 11.47 -1.48 -3.07
N ASP A 101 12.52 -1.23 -2.31
CA ASP A 101 12.81 0.08 -1.73
C ASP A 101 13.52 1.00 -2.75
N GLU A 102 13.86 0.48 -3.94
CA GLU A 102 14.55 1.26 -4.97
C GLU A 102 13.57 2.19 -5.71
N PRO A 103 13.82 3.52 -5.67
CA PRO A 103 12.99 4.47 -6.40
C PRO A 103 13.19 4.29 -7.91
N THR A 104 12.10 4.40 -8.67
CA THR A 104 12.17 4.59 -10.12
C THR A 104 12.68 6.00 -10.41
N THR A 105 13.41 6.19 -11.50
CA THR A 105 14.22 7.39 -11.78
C THR A 105 13.45 8.71 -11.89
N ASP A 106 12.11 8.69 -11.92
CA ASP A 106 11.31 9.82 -12.42
C ASP A 106 10.02 10.17 -11.63
N SER A 107 9.84 9.74 -10.37
CA SER A 107 8.62 10.11 -9.61
C SER A 107 8.78 10.26 -8.10
N TYR A 108 8.16 11.33 -7.55
CA TYR A 108 7.84 11.46 -6.14
C TYR A 108 6.81 10.39 -5.78
N ASN A 109 7.26 9.29 -5.21
CA ASN A 109 6.41 8.19 -4.80
C ASN A 109 6.84 7.69 -3.43
N GLY A 110 6.12 6.70 -2.90
CA GLY A 110 6.47 6.12 -1.62
C GLY A 110 7.93 5.66 -1.55
N ARG A 111 8.45 4.98 -2.58
CA ARG A 111 9.83 4.45 -2.53
C ARG A 111 10.86 5.56 -2.37
N PHE A 112 10.63 6.71 -3.02
CA PHE A 112 11.47 7.89 -2.83
C PHE A 112 11.40 8.41 -1.38
N PHE A 113 10.19 8.44 -0.78
CA PHE A 113 10.00 8.76 0.64
C PHE A 113 10.79 7.81 1.56
N LEU A 114 10.67 6.49 1.38
CA LEU A 114 11.40 5.51 2.20
C LEU A 114 12.91 5.75 2.14
N LYS A 115 13.44 5.98 0.94
CA LYS A 115 14.88 6.21 0.74
C LYS A 115 15.36 7.48 1.43
N GLU A 116 14.66 8.61 1.27
CA GLU A 116 15.05 9.88 1.90
C GLU A 116 15.00 9.81 3.43
N GLU A 117 13.95 9.19 3.96
CA GLU A 117 13.72 9.08 5.40
C GLU A 117 14.49 7.92 6.05
N LYS A 118 15.24 7.13 5.26
CA LYS A 118 15.98 5.93 5.69
C LYS A 118 15.07 4.88 6.35
N LEU A 119 13.85 4.76 5.83
CA LEU A 119 12.85 3.80 6.25
C LEU A 119 12.83 2.60 5.31
N THR A 120 12.19 1.52 5.73
CA THR A 120 12.05 0.30 4.91
C THR A 120 10.61 -0.21 4.96
N HIS A 121 10.23 -0.95 3.92
CA HIS A 121 8.96 -1.67 3.94
C HIS A 121 8.85 -2.61 5.15
N ASP A 122 7.68 -2.62 5.79
CA ASP A 122 7.30 -3.75 6.62
C ASP A 122 6.94 -4.91 5.69
N ARG A 123 7.82 -5.91 5.69
CA ARG A 123 7.71 -7.11 4.86
C ARG A 123 7.06 -8.26 5.60
N THR A 124 6.45 -8.07 6.76
CA THR A 124 5.78 -9.15 7.51
C THR A 124 4.41 -9.52 6.94
N GLY A 125 3.75 -8.58 6.26
CA GLY A 125 2.48 -8.83 5.62
C GLY A 125 1.99 -7.70 4.73
N ILE A 126 0.91 -7.99 4.01
CA ILE A 126 0.15 -7.03 3.22
C ILE A 126 -1.31 -7.09 3.63
N TYR A 127 -1.94 -5.93 3.77
CA TYR A 127 -3.35 -5.83 4.13
C TYR A 127 -4.16 -5.63 2.86
N LEU A 128 -5.23 -6.39 2.67
CA LEU A 128 -6.03 -6.28 1.44
C LEU A 128 -7.48 -6.72 1.64
N PHE A 129 -8.32 -6.28 0.69
CA PHE A 129 -9.69 -6.73 0.52
C PHE A 129 -10.05 -6.74 -0.98
N GLY A 130 -11.01 -7.57 -1.37
CA GLY A 130 -11.52 -7.63 -2.74
C GLY A 130 -12.74 -6.73 -2.94
N THR A 131 -12.98 -6.31 -4.19
CA THR A 131 -14.20 -5.60 -4.59
C THR A 131 -14.84 -6.22 -5.82
N ASP A 132 -16.14 -5.98 -5.98
CA ASP A 132 -16.96 -6.46 -7.09
C ASP A 132 -16.55 -5.88 -8.46
N SER A 133 -16.08 -4.63 -8.49
CA SER A 133 -15.75 -3.94 -9.73
C SER A 133 -14.42 -3.17 -9.67
N PRO A 134 -13.73 -2.98 -10.82
CA PRO A 134 -12.55 -2.11 -10.88
C PRO A 134 -12.85 -0.66 -10.49
N LYS A 135 -14.09 -0.20 -10.75
CA LYS A 135 -14.52 1.16 -10.41
C LYS A 135 -14.61 1.33 -8.89
N THR A 136 -15.19 0.36 -8.18
CA THR A 136 -15.26 0.33 -6.72
C THR A 136 -13.86 0.36 -6.11
N ALA A 137 -12.97 -0.53 -6.57
CA ALA A 137 -11.58 -0.57 -6.12
C ALA A 137 -10.88 0.79 -6.27
N ARG A 138 -11.00 1.43 -7.44
CA ARG A 138 -10.39 2.74 -7.71
C ARG A 138 -10.94 3.86 -6.81
N VAL A 139 -12.24 3.85 -6.54
CA VAL A 139 -12.88 4.82 -5.64
C VAL A 139 -12.38 4.63 -4.21
N LEU A 140 -12.34 3.39 -3.72
CA LEU A 140 -11.87 3.08 -2.37
C LEU A 140 -10.37 3.36 -2.22
N GLU A 141 -9.54 2.98 -3.19
CA GLU A 141 -8.12 3.33 -3.23
C GLU A 141 -7.92 4.85 -3.13
N SER A 142 -8.57 5.62 -4.01
CA SER A 142 -8.44 7.09 -4.02
C SER A 142 -8.94 7.73 -2.72
N HIS A 143 -9.99 7.16 -2.13
CA HIS A 143 -10.56 7.63 -0.87
C HIS A 143 -9.60 7.38 0.30
N LEU A 144 -9.07 6.16 0.42
CA LEU A 144 -8.11 5.79 1.47
C LEU A 144 -6.81 6.59 1.34
N GLN A 145 -6.28 6.77 0.13
CA GLN A 145 -5.11 7.62 -0.13
C GLN A 145 -5.33 9.06 0.35
N LYS A 146 -6.49 9.64 0.07
CA LYS A 146 -6.80 11.02 0.48
C LYS A 146 -7.06 11.16 1.98
N ARG A 147 -7.82 10.23 2.56
CA ARG A 147 -8.22 10.24 3.97
C ARG A 147 -7.01 10.07 4.89
N TYR A 148 -6.16 9.10 4.59
CA TYR A 148 -5.01 8.72 5.42
C TYR A 148 -3.67 9.20 4.85
N ASN A 149 -3.70 10.11 3.87
CA ASN A 149 -2.52 10.68 3.22
C ASN A 149 -1.54 9.66 2.63
N LEU A 150 -2.00 8.46 2.28
CA LEU A 150 -1.14 7.37 1.79
C LEU A 150 -0.62 7.64 0.38
N PHE A 151 0.57 7.12 0.08
CA PHE A 151 1.11 7.13 -1.28
C PHE A 151 0.32 6.18 -2.18
N GLY A 152 0.19 6.55 -3.46
CA GLY A 152 -0.25 5.61 -4.49
C GLY A 152 0.83 4.57 -4.80
N SER A 153 0.40 3.38 -5.25
CA SER A 153 1.33 2.34 -5.69
C SER A 153 1.77 2.49 -7.13
#